data_AF-A0A439CV82-F1
#
_entry.id   AF-A0A439CV82-F1
#
_cell.length_a   1.000
_cell.length_b   1.000
_cell.length_c   1.000
_cell.angle_alpha   90.00
_cell.angle_beta   90.00
_cell.angle_gamma   90.00
#
_symmetry.space_group_name_H-M   'P 1'
#
loop_
_entity.id
_entity.type
_entity.pdbx_description
1 polymer ?
#
loop_
_entity_poly.entity_id
_entity_poly.type
_entity_poly.pdbx_seq_one_letter_code
_entity_poly.pdbx_strand_id
1 'polypeptide(L)'
;MTLSRGLLTTAVAGLAVAQNKSTVSISVPSNISTRVLAPDVYGYSIEPVWLDSYLNTSLASTLLGNIANVVGKAAPIRVGGNTADQTYLYPSSPLPLTGTESAAIPDPLNAKSFNITPRWFDTWATYFPAGTDLIFTLNLKDNSSSWANAVAEAEAAHAGLGDSLVAFELGNEIDHFINKGWRDASWGVQTYIEQFQNLTGQITGSDWYQALAASKNSTHGETKKAPTFQAAVFADPPLVPDQQDEIDDFSIANLTAGGIASRPEDKSIISSYAVHLYPQSTCDTPRWYRLRPRDPVDGPRLPRPRILVVETRQVRLQPRLLRLVELGPAEVLWEGPRVGPFCLVGIGLGHDSRLLSALYSKAHLLGASVMVLT
;
A
#
# COMPACT_ATOMS: atom_id res chain seq x y z
N MET A 1 27.02 -50.08 66.83
CA MET A 1 26.12 -50.81 65.92
C MET A 1 24.90 -49.95 65.62
N THR A 2 24.85 -49.48 64.36
CA THR A 2 23.66 -49.26 63.51
C THR A 2 22.56 -48.27 63.96
N LEU A 3 22.80 -46.97 63.71
CA LEU A 3 21.70 -46.03 63.41
C LEU A 3 21.25 -46.22 61.96
N SER A 4 19.94 -46.42 61.80
CA SER A 4 19.23 -46.63 60.55
C SER A 4 19.30 -45.39 59.65
N ARG A 5 19.74 -45.57 58.40
CA ARG A 5 19.63 -44.59 57.32
C ARG A 5 18.21 -44.61 56.77
N GLY A 6 17.35 -43.70 57.24
CA GLY A 6 16.09 -43.38 56.59
C GLY A 6 16.34 -42.48 55.38
N LEU A 7 16.33 -43.04 54.18
CA LEU A 7 16.40 -42.33 52.92
C LEU A 7 15.02 -41.67 52.65
N LEU A 8 14.93 -40.35 52.76
CA LEU A 8 13.73 -39.61 52.35
C LEU A 8 13.78 -39.41 50.83
N THR A 9 13.15 -40.30 50.07
CA THR A 9 12.93 -40.11 48.63
C THR A 9 11.74 -39.17 48.43
N THR A 10 12.01 -37.89 48.19
CA THR A 10 11.02 -36.93 47.68
C THR A 10 10.74 -37.24 46.21
N ALA A 11 9.61 -37.88 45.93
CA ALA A 11 9.09 -38.03 44.57
C ALA A 11 8.56 -36.67 44.09
N VAL A 12 9.31 -35.97 43.24
CA VAL A 12 8.77 -34.84 42.47
C VAL A 12 7.88 -35.43 41.38
N ALA A 13 6.57 -35.49 41.65
CA ALA A 13 5.57 -35.77 40.64
C ALA A 13 5.58 -34.61 39.64
N GLY A 14 6.23 -34.81 38.49
CA GLY A 14 6.10 -33.92 37.35
C GLY A 14 4.66 -33.97 36.84
N LEU A 15 3.85 -32.98 37.21
CA LEU A 15 2.59 -32.70 36.53
C LEU A 15 2.93 -32.27 35.09
N ALA A 16 2.94 -33.24 34.18
CA ALA A 16 2.85 -32.95 32.76
C ALA A 16 1.47 -32.32 32.54
N VAL A 17 1.44 -30.99 32.37
CA VAL A 17 0.24 -30.27 31.95
C VAL A 17 -0.11 -30.83 30.58
N ALA A 18 -1.15 -31.66 30.51
CA ALA A 18 -1.68 -32.14 29.25
C ALA A 18 -2.14 -30.91 28.45
N GLN A 19 -1.39 -30.53 27.42
CA GLN A 19 -1.84 -29.52 26.48
C GLN A 19 -3.13 -30.03 25.84
N ASN A 20 -4.23 -29.35 26.10
CA ASN A 20 -5.54 -29.68 25.58
C ASN A 20 -5.52 -29.41 24.06
N LYS A 21 -5.12 -30.42 23.29
CA LYS A 21 -4.96 -30.32 21.83
C LYS A 21 -6.34 -30.37 21.18
N SER A 22 -6.97 -29.22 21.00
CA SER A 22 -8.19 -29.11 20.21
C SER A 22 -7.86 -29.40 18.74
N THR A 23 -8.53 -30.39 18.16
CA THR A 23 -8.43 -30.67 16.72
C THR A 23 -9.53 -29.89 16.02
N VAL A 24 -9.16 -28.90 15.22
CA VAL A 24 -10.09 -28.18 14.34
C VAL A 24 -10.10 -28.88 12.99
N SER A 25 -11.24 -29.46 12.62
CA SER A 25 -11.45 -30.03 11.28
C SER A 25 -11.98 -28.95 10.34
N ILE A 26 -11.20 -28.59 9.33
CA ILE A 26 -11.60 -27.64 8.28
C ILE A 26 -11.93 -28.45 7.03
N SER A 27 -13.21 -28.49 6.66
CA SER A 27 -13.63 -29.08 5.38
C SER A 27 -13.41 -28.07 4.26
N VAL A 28 -12.57 -28.41 3.29
CA VAL A 28 -12.35 -27.62 2.08
C VAL A 28 -13.18 -28.24 0.96
N PRO A 29 -14.28 -27.60 0.49
CA PRO A 29 -15.05 -28.12 -0.63
C PRO A 29 -14.18 -28.37 -1.87
N SER A 30 -14.50 -29.40 -2.65
CA SER A 30 -13.74 -29.75 -3.86
C SER A 30 -14.09 -28.90 -5.08
N ASN A 31 -15.14 -28.06 -4.98
CA ASN A 31 -15.71 -27.28 -6.08
C ASN A 31 -15.61 -25.76 -5.87
N ILE A 32 -14.66 -25.29 -5.06
CA ILE A 32 -14.45 -23.85 -4.87
C ILE A 32 -13.73 -23.31 -6.10
N SER A 33 -14.23 -22.20 -6.66
CA SER A 33 -13.46 -21.43 -7.64
C SER A 33 -12.17 -20.97 -6.99
N THR A 34 -11.03 -21.50 -7.42
CA THR A 34 -9.72 -21.06 -6.96
C THR A 34 -9.18 -19.97 -7.87
N ARG A 35 -8.34 -19.10 -7.33
CA ARG A 35 -7.45 -18.23 -8.09
C ARG A 35 -6.04 -18.54 -7.67
N VAL A 36 -5.10 -18.43 -8.61
CA VAL A 36 -3.68 -18.52 -8.26
C VAL A 36 -3.36 -17.37 -7.32
N LEU A 37 -2.85 -17.69 -6.13
CA LEU A 37 -2.24 -16.69 -5.27
C LEU A 37 -0.88 -16.38 -5.89
N ALA A 38 -0.78 -15.26 -6.59
CA ALA A 38 0.45 -14.88 -7.27
C ALA A 38 1.54 -14.59 -6.22
N PRO A 39 2.83 -14.92 -6.48
CA PRO A 39 3.91 -14.74 -5.51
C PRO A 39 4.13 -13.28 -5.06
N ASP A 40 3.52 -12.32 -5.75
CA ASP A 40 3.48 -10.88 -5.48
C ASP A 40 2.23 -10.45 -4.71
N VAL A 41 1.77 -11.27 -3.75
CA VAL A 41 0.68 -10.89 -2.80
C VAL A 41 0.98 -9.58 -2.07
N TYR A 42 2.24 -9.16 -2.05
CA TYR A 42 2.70 -7.90 -1.50
C TYR A 42 3.31 -7.03 -2.60
N GLY A 43 3.00 -5.74 -2.54
CA GLY A 43 3.63 -4.68 -3.32
C GLY A 43 4.00 -3.53 -2.38
N TYR A 44 4.81 -2.60 -2.88
CA TYR A 44 5.22 -1.42 -2.14
C TYR A 44 4.66 -0.16 -2.79
N SER A 45 4.31 0.83 -1.99
CA SER A 45 3.94 2.16 -2.47
C SER A 45 4.96 3.19 -1.99
N ILE A 46 5.36 4.10 -2.87
CA ILE A 46 6.27 5.21 -2.56
C ILE A 46 5.62 6.50 -3.06
N GLU A 47 5.50 7.48 -2.18
CA GLU A 47 5.10 8.85 -2.53
C GLU A 47 6.18 9.51 -3.41
N PRO A 48 5.86 10.06 -4.60
CA PRO A 48 6.84 10.62 -5.54
C PRO A 48 7.86 11.56 -4.90
N VAL A 49 7.39 12.44 -4.00
CA VAL A 49 8.19 13.39 -3.23
C VAL A 49 9.33 12.75 -2.41
N TRP A 50 9.17 11.49 -2.01
CA TRP A 50 10.17 10.77 -1.20
C TRP A 50 11.08 9.88 -2.03
N LEU A 51 10.82 9.71 -3.33
CA LEU A 51 11.54 8.74 -4.16
C LEU A 51 13.04 9.02 -4.16
N ASP A 52 13.46 10.27 -4.38
CA ASP A 52 14.87 10.68 -4.37
C ASP A 52 15.60 10.32 -3.06
N SER A 53 14.87 10.35 -1.93
CA SER A 53 15.45 9.95 -0.63
C SER A 53 15.83 8.48 -0.60
N TYR A 54 15.07 7.62 -1.28
CA TYR A 54 15.40 6.20 -1.46
C TYR A 54 16.55 6.01 -2.45
N LEU A 55 16.55 6.77 -3.56
CA LEU A 55 17.54 6.65 -4.64
C LEU A 55 18.96 7.02 -4.21
N ASN A 56 19.11 7.90 -3.21
CA ASN A 56 20.40 8.38 -2.73
C ASN A 56 21.32 7.30 -2.13
N THR A 57 20.80 6.09 -1.88
CA THR A 57 21.61 4.96 -1.40
C THR A 57 21.16 3.66 -2.07
N SER A 58 21.99 2.62 -2.05
CA SER A 58 21.57 1.29 -2.53
C SER A 58 20.70 0.52 -1.53
N LEU A 59 20.42 1.05 -0.34
CA LEU A 59 19.82 0.28 0.76
C LEU A 59 18.45 -0.31 0.37
N ALA A 60 17.57 0.50 -0.24
CA ALA A 60 16.24 0.03 -0.64
C ALA A 60 16.34 -0.99 -1.78
N SER A 61 17.14 -0.71 -2.82
CA SER A 61 17.38 -1.67 -3.92
C SER A 61 17.92 -3.02 -3.42
N THR A 62 18.88 -3.01 -2.49
CA THR A 62 19.45 -4.24 -1.90
C THR A 62 18.43 -4.99 -1.06
N LEU A 63 17.65 -4.30 -0.22
CA LEU A 63 16.61 -4.92 0.59
C LEU A 63 15.54 -5.58 -0.29
N LEU A 64 15.02 -4.83 -1.27
CA LEU A 64 14.00 -5.32 -2.20
C LEU A 64 14.53 -6.48 -3.04
N GLY A 65 15.79 -6.43 -3.47
CA GLY A 65 16.45 -7.51 -4.19
C GLY A 65 16.58 -8.79 -3.35
N ASN A 66 16.93 -8.67 -2.07
CA ASN A 66 16.98 -9.82 -1.16
C ASN A 66 15.60 -10.44 -0.93
N ILE A 67 14.56 -9.61 -0.79
CA ILE A 67 13.18 -10.09 -0.68
C ILE A 67 12.76 -10.81 -1.98
N ALA A 68 13.06 -10.23 -3.14
CA ALA A 68 12.81 -10.85 -4.43
C ALA A 68 13.50 -12.21 -4.57
N ASN A 69 14.74 -12.34 -4.11
CA ASN A 69 15.49 -13.60 -4.11
C ASN A 69 14.85 -14.68 -3.23
N VAL A 70 14.23 -14.30 -2.10
CA VAL A 70 13.54 -15.22 -1.21
C VAL A 70 12.19 -15.66 -1.79
N VAL A 71 11.44 -14.72 -2.37
CA VAL A 71 10.08 -14.97 -2.89
C VAL A 71 10.09 -15.55 -4.31
N GLY A 72 11.16 -15.32 -5.07
CA GLY A 72 11.32 -15.76 -6.46
C GLY A 72 10.76 -14.80 -7.50
N LYS A 73 10.20 -13.65 -7.09
CA LYS A 73 9.76 -12.55 -7.96
C LYS A 73 9.97 -11.22 -7.25
N ALA A 74 10.39 -10.19 -8.00
CA ALA A 74 10.40 -8.83 -7.48
C ALA A 74 8.96 -8.32 -7.27
N ALA A 75 8.71 -7.71 -6.10
CA ALA A 75 7.41 -7.13 -5.81
C ALA A 75 7.14 -5.91 -6.71
N PRO A 76 5.89 -5.71 -7.15
CA PRO A 76 5.51 -4.49 -7.86
C PRO A 76 5.68 -3.28 -6.94
N ILE A 77 6.03 -2.14 -7.55
CA ILE A 77 6.16 -0.86 -6.85
C ILE A 77 5.23 0.16 -7.51
N ARG A 78 4.37 0.75 -6.70
CA ARG A 78 3.50 1.86 -7.06
C ARG A 78 4.14 3.17 -6.61
N VAL A 79 4.46 4.04 -7.54
CA VAL A 79 4.91 5.41 -7.27
C VAL A 79 3.69 6.32 -7.40
N GLY A 80 3.15 6.72 -6.26
CA GLY A 80 1.85 7.37 -6.18
C GLY A 80 1.56 7.90 -4.79
N GLY A 81 0.36 8.41 -4.56
CA GLY A 81 0.00 9.01 -3.28
C GLY A 81 -0.52 10.42 -3.46
N ASN A 82 -0.72 11.15 -2.36
CA ASN A 82 -1.26 12.51 -2.44
C ASN A 82 -0.35 13.44 -3.23
N THR A 83 0.97 13.18 -3.22
CA THR A 83 1.93 14.02 -3.96
C THR A 83 1.98 13.72 -5.45
N ALA A 84 1.41 12.60 -5.91
CA ALA A 84 1.23 12.35 -7.34
C ALA A 84 0.27 13.37 -7.97
N ASP A 85 -0.85 13.66 -7.31
CA ASP A 85 -1.77 14.75 -7.69
C ASP A 85 -1.21 16.16 -7.45
N GLN A 86 0.04 16.27 -7.00
CA GLN A 86 0.77 17.53 -6.89
C GLN A 86 2.00 17.55 -7.80
N THR A 87 2.23 16.49 -8.57
CA THR A 87 3.36 16.35 -9.47
C THR A 87 3.13 17.19 -10.72
N TYR A 88 4.14 17.92 -11.18
CA TYR A 88 4.05 18.74 -12.38
C TYR A 88 5.31 18.56 -13.24
N LEU A 89 5.13 18.15 -14.49
CA LEU A 89 6.22 17.96 -15.43
C LEU A 89 6.64 19.31 -16.04
N TYR A 90 7.90 19.69 -15.84
CA TYR A 90 8.55 20.78 -16.55
C TYR A 90 9.36 20.22 -17.73
N PRO A 91 9.20 20.77 -18.95
CA PRO A 91 9.94 20.28 -20.12
C PRO A 91 11.44 20.60 -20.05
N SER A 92 11.84 21.59 -19.23
CA SER A 92 13.23 21.97 -19.03
C SER A 92 13.94 21.03 -18.06
N SER A 93 15.13 20.55 -18.43
CA SER A 93 16.03 19.80 -17.56
C SER A 93 17.42 20.47 -17.53
N PRO A 94 18.03 20.69 -16.35
CA PRO A 94 17.42 20.52 -15.02
C PRO A 94 16.34 21.59 -14.74
N LEU A 95 15.65 21.48 -13.60
CA LEU A 95 14.75 22.53 -13.12
C LEU A 95 15.53 23.84 -12.90
N PRO A 96 15.08 24.98 -13.47
CA PRO A 96 15.85 26.23 -13.42
C PRO A 96 16.17 26.77 -12.02
N LEU A 97 15.29 26.52 -11.03
CA LEU A 97 15.43 27.08 -9.68
C LEU A 97 16.31 26.25 -8.76
N THR A 98 16.35 24.93 -8.95
CA THR A 98 17.04 24.00 -8.05
C THR A 98 18.27 23.35 -8.68
N GLY A 99 18.37 23.34 -10.02
CA GLY A 99 19.43 22.61 -10.74
C GLY A 99 19.32 21.08 -10.62
N THR A 100 18.18 20.57 -10.17
CA THR A 100 17.87 19.14 -10.00
C THR A 100 16.79 18.69 -10.99
N GLU A 101 16.60 17.38 -11.17
CA GLU A 101 15.52 16.84 -12.01
C GLU A 101 14.16 16.80 -11.30
N SER A 102 14.15 17.04 -9.99
CA SER A 102 12.98 16.99 -9.11
C SER A 102 13.10 17.98 -7.96
N ALA A 103 11.98 18.55 -7.53
CA ALA A 103 11.94 19.45 -6.39
C ALA A 103 10.56 19.46 -5.72
N ALA A 104 10.53 19.13 -4.43
CA ALA A 104 9.35 19.30 -3.58
C ALA A 104 9.29 20.72 -3.03
N ILE A 105 8.13 21.37 -3.11
CA ILE A 105 7.95 22.77 -2.73
C ILE A 105 6.86 22.89 -1.65
N PRO A 106 7.13 23.49 -0.48
CA PRO A 106 8.41 24.09 -0.08
C PRO A 106 9.47 23.06 0.34
N ASP A 107 9.04 21.88 0.78
CA ASP A 107 9.89 20.79 1.24
C ASP A 107 9.13 19.46 1.14
N PRO A 108 9.80 18.30 1.21
CA PRO A 108 9.15 17.00 1.08
C PRO A 108 8.02 16.70 2.09
N LEU A 109 8.11 17.23 3.31
CA LEU A 109 7.14 16.95 4.37
C LEU A 109 5.86 17.78 4.20
N ASN A 110 5.98 19.00 3.66
CA ASN A 110 4.87 19.96 3.52
C ASN A 110 4.52 20.27 2.06
N ALA A 111 4.97 19.42 1.13
CA ALA A 111 4.87 19.66 -0.29
C ALA A 111 3.43 20.03 -0.72
N LYS A 112 3.33 21.12 -1.47
CA LYS A 112 2.12 21.55 -2.19
C LYS A 112 2.23 21.31 -3.68
N SER A 113 3.46 21.13 -4.15
CA SER A 113 3.83 20.84 -5.53
C SER A 113 5.12 20.03 -5.52
N PHE A 114 5.22 19.08 -6.46
CA PHE A 114 6.41 18.30 -6.74
C PHE A 114 6.76 18.48 -8.21
N ASN A 115 7.75 19.32 -8.50
CA ASN A 115 8.15 19.58 -9.88
C ASN A 115 9.12 18.50 -10.31
N ILE A 116 8.93 17.94 -11.50
CA ILE A 116 9.83 16.95 -12.10
C ILE A 116 10.19 17.35 -13.53
N THR A 117 11.25 16.76 -14.07
CA THR A 117 11.61 16.83 -15.49
C THR A 117 11.49 15.43 -16.11
N PRO A 118 11.51 15.30 -17.46
CA PRO A 118 11.54 13.97 -18.08
C PRO A 118 12.72 13.09 -17.62
N ARG A 119 13.87 13.71 -17.33
CA ARG A 119 15.06 12.97 -16.86
C ARG A 119 14.91 12.41 -15.45
N TRP A 120 13.94 12.88 -14.66
CA TRP A 120 13.69 12.32 -13.34
C TRP A 120 13.39 10.82 -13.41
N PHE A 121 12.63 10.37 -14.41
CA PHE A 121 12.34 8.94 -14.62
C PHE A 121 13.61 8.11 -14.90
N ASP A 122 14.56 8.67 -15.66
CA ASP A 122 15.83 8.00 -15.97
C ASP A 122 16.65 7.73 -14.70
N THR A 123 16.50 8.55 -13.65
CA THR A 123 17.28 8.42 -12.42
C THR A 123 16.99 7.16 -11.62
N TRP A 124 15.85 6.50 -11.89
CA TRP A 124 15.41 5.32 -11.15
C TRP A 124 14.92 4.16 -12.02
N ALA A 125 14.98 4.31 -13.35
CA ALA A 125 14.60 3.26 -14.31
C ALA A 125 15.28 1.91 -14.06
N THR A 126 16.50 1.91 -13.53
CA THR A 126 17.27 0.69 -13.20
C THR A 126 17.61 0.57 -11.71
N TYR A 127 16.98 1.37 -10.84
CA TYR A 127 17.28 1.36 -9.40
C TYR A 127 16.68 0.13 -8.69
N PHE A 128 15.45 -0.23 -9.05
CA PHE A 128 14.76 -1.37 -8.46
C PHE A 128 15.25 -2.70 -9.04
N PRO A 129 15.05 -3.82 -8.31
CA PRO A 129 15.42 -5.14 -8.81
C PRO A 129 14.86 -5.41 -10.21
N ALA A 130 15.63 -6.11 -11.04
CA ALA A 130 15.19 -6.48 -12.38
C ALA A 130 13.88 -7.27 -12.33
N GLY A 131 12.95 -6.93 -13.23
CA GLY A 131 11.60 -7.51 -13.26
C GLY A 131 10.62 -6.92 -12.25
N THR A 132 10.97 -5.80 -11.58
CA THR A 132 9.99 -5.02 -10.83
C THR A 132 8.98 -4.38 -11.80
N ASP A 133 7.72 -4.77 -11.67
CA ASP A 133 6.59 -4.11 -12.30
C ASP A 133 6.36 -2.74 -11.63
N LEU A 134 6.37 -1.66 -12.40
CA LEU A 134 6.15 -0.29 -11.93
C LEU A 134 4.76 0.21 -12.30
N ILE A 135 4.09 0.80 -11.33
CA ILE A 135 2.83 1.53 -11.50
C ILE A 135 3.12 2.98 -11.17
N PHE A 136 2.76 3.91 -12.06
CA PHE A 136 2.98 5.33 -11.85
C PHE A 136 1.66 6.10 -11.83
N THR A 137 1.41 6.86 -10.77
CA THR A 137 0.20 7.66 -10.62
C THR A 137 0.38 9.01 -11.32
N LEU A 138 -0.48 9.30 -12.28
CA LEU A 138 -0.53 10.58 -12.99
C LEU A 138 -1.39 11.59 -12.22
N ASN A 139 -1.01 12.87 -12.32
CA ASN A 139 -1.75 13.96 -11.69
C ASN A 139 -3.13 14.16 -12.35
N LEU A 140 -4.19 13.73 -11.67
CA LEU A 140 -5.57 13.94 -12.11
C LEU A 140 -6.12 15.28 -11.61
N LYS A 141 -5.60 15.80 -10.49
CA LYS A 141 -6.01 17.07 -9.91
C LYS A 141 -5.89 18.22 -10.91
N ASP A 142 -4.77 18.41 -11.59
CA ASP A 142 -4.58 19.55 -12.50
C ASP A 142 -5.29 19.33 -13.85
N ASN A 143 -6.51 19.86 -13.95
CA ASN A 143 -7.31 19.86 -15.17
C ASN A 143 -7.36 21.25 -15.85
N SER A 144 -6.56 22.21 -15.40
CA SER A 144 -6.58 23.60 -15.90
C SER A 144 -6.20 23.71 -17.38
N SER A 145 -5.44 22.73 -17.87
CA SER A 145 -4.99 22.59 -19.26
C SER A 145 -5.59 21.36 -19.94
N SER A 146 -6.77 20.90 -19.49
CA SER A 146 -7.38 19.64 -19.96
C SER A 146 -6.42 18.45 -19.83
N TRP A 147 -5.64 18.41 -18.74
CA TRP A 147 -4.63 17.39 -18.43
C TRP A 147 -3.46 17.28 -19.41
N ALA A 148 -3.18 18.32 -20.22
CA ALA A 148 -2.04 18.31 -21.13
C ALA A 148 -0.71 17.99 -20.41
N ASN A 149 -0.53 18.46 -19.18
CA ASN A 149 0.66 18.13 -18.38
C ASN A 149 0.73 16.64 -18.02
N ALA A 150 -0.38 16.03 -17.57
CA ALA A 150 -0.43 14.60 -17.24
C ALA A 150 -0.24 13.70 -18.47
N VAL A 151 -0.69 14.14 -19.65
CA VAL A 151 -0.41 13.44 -20.93
C VAL A 151 1.08 13.47 -21.25
N ALA A 152 1.75 14.62 -21.10
CA ALA A 152 3.19 14.74 -21.28
C ALA A 152 3.98 13.96 -20.21
N GLU A 153 3.48 13.93 -18.98
CA GLU A 153 4.02 13.13 -17.87
C GLU A 153 3.96 11.63 -18.18
N ALA A 154 2.84 11.14 -18.74
CA ALA A 154 2.71 9.76 -19.17
C ALA A 154 3.75 9.38 -20.25
N GLU A 155 3.95 10.25 -21.25
CA GLU A 155 4.97 10.04 -22.29
C GLU A 155 6.39 10.00 -21.70
N ALA A 156 6.72 10.97 -20.83
CA ALA A 156 8.02 11.04 -20.18
C ALA A 156 8.28 9.82 -19.27
N ALA A 157 7.27 9.38 -18.51
CA ALA A 157 7.35 8.20 -17.66
C ALA A 157 7.61 6.95 -18.49
N HIS A 158 6.87 6.72 -19.57
CA HIS A 158 7.10 5.58 -20.45
C HIS A 158 8.48 5.67 -21.13
N ALA A 159 8.89 6.85 -21.59
CA ALA A 159 10.19 7.04 -22.23
C ALA A 159 11.37 6.70 -21.30
N GLY A 160 11.30 7.11 -20.03
CA GLY A 160 12.37 6.86 -19.06
C GLY A 160 12.33 5.46 -18.42
N LEU A 161 11.14 4.97 -18.06
CA LEU A 161 10.99 3.69 -17.34
C LEU A 161 10.90 2.48 -18.28
N GLY A 162 10.52 2.70 -19.54
CA GLY A 162 10.38 1.65 -20.54
C GLY A 162 9.43 0.53 -20.11
N ASP A 163 9.84 -0.71 -20.38
CA ASP A 163 9.00 -1.90 -20.20
C ASP A 163 8.72 -2.23 -18.72
N SER A 164 9.45 -1.63 -17.78
CA SER A 164 9.15 -1.76 -16.35
C SER A 164 7.85 -1.06 -15.97
N LEU A 165 7.41 -0.04 -16.73
CA LEU A 165 6.14 0.65 -16.49
C LEU A 165 4.97 -0.18 -17.05
N VAL A 166 4.26 -0.88 -16.16
CA VAL A 166 3.18 -1.80 -16.57
C VAL A 166 1.80 -1.15 -16.56
N ALA A 167 1.61 -0.11 -15.73
CA ALA A 167 0.35 0.60 -15.66
C ALA A 167 0.53 2.04 -15.18
N PHE A 168 -0.38 2.90 -15.63
CA PHE A 168 -0.66 4.18 -14.99
C PHE A 168 -1.79 4.02 -13.98
N GLU A 169 -1.76 4.81 -12.93
CA GLU A 169 -2.88 5.04 -12.03
C GLU A 169 -3.35 6.49 -12.23
N LEU A 170 -4.66 6.76 -12.27
CA LEU A 170 -5.18 8.11 -12.51
C LEU A 170 -5.76 8.73 -11.24
N GLY A 171 -4.99 9.65 -10.65
CA GLY A 171 -5.31 10.26 -9.36
C GLY A 171 -5.11 9.31 -8.18
N ASN A 172 -5.10 9.88 -6.98
CA ASN A 172 -4.94 9.16 -5.72
C ASN A 172 -6.01 9.57 -4.72
N GLU A 173 -6.74 8.59 -4.18
CA GLU A 173 -7.82 8.83 -3.20
C GLU A 173 -8.75 9.91 -3.72
N ILE A 174 -9.31 9.61 -4.91
CA ILE A 174 -10.10 10.57 -5.68
C ILE A 174 -11.39 10.95 -4.97
N ASP A 175 -11.89 10.06 -4.11
CA ASP A 175 -12.96 10.32 -3.14
C ASP A 175 -12.63 11.51 -2.22
N HIS A 176 -11.36 11.75 -1.89
CA HIS A 176 -10.98 12.90 -1.04
C HIS A 176 -10.81 14.24 -1.78
N PHE A 177 -11.12 14.32 -3.08
CA PHE A 177 -10.82 15.53 -3.87
C PHE A 177 -11.66 16.74 -3.43
N ILE A 178 -12.86 16.54 -2.86
CA ILE A 178 -13.69 17.65 -2.36
C ILE A 178 -13.04 18.23 -1.10
N ASN A 179 -12.71 17.40 -0.11
CA ASN A 179 -12.08 17.82 1.14
C ASN A 179 -10.72 18.48 0.91
N LYS A 180 -9.93 17.95 -0.03
CA LYS A 180 -8.66 18.56 -0.44
C LYS A 180 -8.82 19.90 -1.17
N GLY A 181 -10.05 20.29 -1.54
CA GLY A 181 -10.35 21.50 -2.31
C GLY A 181 -9.89 21.42 -3.77
N TRP A 182 -9.74 20.21 -4.31
CA TRP A 182 -9.28 19.95 -5.68
C TRP A 182 -10.43 19.83 -6.68
N ARG A 183 -11.61 19.53 -6.17
CA ARG A 183 -12.88 19.56 -6.90
C ARG A 183 -13.95 20.20 -6.01
N ASP A 184 -15.04 20.63 -6.63
CA ASP A 184 -16.21 21.15 -5.92
C ASP A 184 -17.19 20.03 -5.55
N ALA A 185 -18.32 20.39 -4.94
CA ALA A 185 -19.35 19.46 -4.49
C ALA A 185 -20.08 18.68 -5.61
N SER A 186 -19.79 18.95 -6.89
CA SER A 186 -20.29 18.15 -8.02
C SER A 186 -19.40 16.96 -8.37
N TRP A 187 -18.28 16.80 -7.65
CA TRP A 187 -17.38 15.67 -7.82
C TRP A 187 -18.03 14.36 -7.37
N GLY A 188 -18.08 13.40 -8.29
CA GLY A 188 -18.67 12.08 -8.07
C GLY A 188 -18.34 11.15 -9.23
N VAL A 189 -18.90 9.95 -9.20
CA VAL A 189 -18.63 8.84 -10.11
C VAL A 189 -18.78 9.25 -11.57
N GLN A 190 -19.88 9.92 -11.94
CA GLN A 190 -20.12 10.29 -13.33
C GLN A 190 -19.06 11.26 -13.84
N THR A 191 -18.78 12.32 -13.06
CA THR A 191 -17.74 13.30 -13.36
C THR A 191 -16.37 12.63 -13.47
N TYR A 192 -16.03 11.69 -12.57
CA TYR A 192 -14.79 10.96 -12.64
C TYR A 192 -14.70 10.06 -13.88
N ILE A 193 -15.77 9.34 -14.26
CA ILE A 193 -15.78 8.52 -15.48
C ILE A 193 -15.46 9.39 -16.69
N GLU A 194 -16.10 10.55 -16.80
CA GLU A 194 -15.85 11.49 -17.91
C GLU A 194 -14.40 11.97 -17.95
N GLN A 195 -13.82 12.35 -16.80
CA GLN A 195 -12.43 12.80 -16.71
C GLN A 195 -11.43 11.67 -16.98
N PHE A 196 -11.68 10.47 -16.42
CA PHE A 196 -10.88 9.28 -16.65
C PHE A 196 -10.85 8.93 -18.14
N GLN A 197 -12.01 8.89 -18.78
CA GLN A 197 -12.14 8.58 -20.21
C GLN A 197 -11.50 9.66 -21.09
N ASN A 198 -11.57 10.93 -20.70
CA ASN A 198 -10.91 12.01 -21.42
C ASN A 198 -9.37 11.85 -21.35
N LEU A 199 -8.81 11.73 -20.15
CA LEU A 199 -7.36 11.62 -19.97
C LEU A 199 -6.81 10.33 -20.60
N THR A 200 -7.43 9.17 -20.34
CA THR A 200 -7.03 7.91 -20.99
C THR A 200 -7.19 7.98 -22.50
N GLY A 201 -8.24 8.64 -23.01
CA GLY A 201 -8.44 8.88 -24.44
C GLY A 201 -7.32 9.71 -25.06
N GLN A 202 -6.88 10.77 -24.40
CA GLN A 202 -5.74 11.59 -24.85
C GLN A 202 -4.43 10.79 -24.86
N ILE A 203 -4.14 10.04 -23.79
CA ILE A 203 -2.93 9.21 -23.71
C ILE A 203 -2.96 8.11 -24.77
N THR A 204 -4.04 7.35 -24.84
CA THR A 204 -4.15 6.24 -25.80
C THR A 204 -4.19 6.74 -27.22
N GLY A 205 -4.73 7.93 -27.49
CA GLY A 205 -4.76 8.56 -28.81
C GLY A 205 -3.44 9.22 -29.23
N SER A 206 -2.44 9.30 -28.36
CA SER A 206 -1.13 9.89 -28.68
C SER A 206 -0.31 9.01 -29.64
N ASP A 207 0.57 9.63 -30.42
CA ASP A 207 1.42 8.94 -31.39
C ASP A 207 2.30 7.86 -30.74
N TRP A 208 2.87 8.15 -29.56
CA TRP A 208 3.75 7.21 -28.84
C TRP A 208 2.97 5.97 -28.38
N TYR A 209 1.76 6.14 -27.86
CA TYR A 209 0.94 5.02 -27.39
C TYR A 209 0.45 4.17 -28.56
N GLN A 210 0.01 4.82 -29.64
CA GLN A 210 -0.43 4.13 -30.86
C GLN A 210 0.72 3.35 -31.53
N ALA A 211 1.93 3.90 -31.54
CA ALA A 211 3.12 3.20 -32.04
C ALA A 211 3.41 1.92 -31.25
N LEU A 212 3.28 1.96 -29.92
CA LEU A 212 3.43 0.76 -29.06
C LEU A 212 2.32 -0.25 -29.34
N ALA A 213 1.07 0.19 -29.43
CA ALA A 213 -0.06 -0.69 -29.70
C ALA A 213 0.08 -1.41 -31.05
N ALA A 214 0.62 -0.74 -32.07
CA ALA A 214 0.89 -1.31 -33.39
C ALA A 214 2.08 -2.28 -33.41
N SER A 215 3.06 -2.12 -32.52
CA SER A 215 4.26 -2.95 -32.44
C SER A 215 4.01 -4.40 -32.02
N LYS A 216 2.79 -4.72 -31.53
CA LYS A 216 2.35 -6.08 -31.15
C LYS A 216 2.41 -7.12 -32.29
N ASN A 217 2.61 -6.70 -33.54
CA ASN A 217 2.58 -7.57 -34.72
C ASN A 217 3.96 -7.93 -35.31
N SER A 218 5.09 -7.56 -34.70
CA SER A 218 6.41 -7.91 -35.23
C SER A 218 6.84 -9.32 -34.82
N THR A 219 7.11 -10.18 -35.82
CA THR A 219 7.43 -11.61 -35.75
C THR A 219 8.74 -12.00 -35.05
N HIS A 220 9.41 -11.09 -34.34
CA HIS A 220 10.69 -11.33 -33.66
C HIS A 220 10.61 -10.90 -32.19
N GLY A 221 9.97 -11.77 -31.40
CA GLY A 221 10.27 -12.02 -29.98
C GLY A 221 10.68 -10.84 -29.10
N GLU A 222 9.72 -9.96 -28.79
CA GLU A 222 9.46 -9.31 -27.49
C GLU A 222 8.46 -8.16 -27.78
N THR A 223 7.16 -8.43 -27.63
CA THR A 223 6.13 -7.40 -27.84
C THR A 223 6.16 -6.43 -26.68
N LYS A 224 6.64 -5.20 -26.91
CA LYS A 224 6.51 -4.11 -25.94
C LYS A 224 5.03 -3.86 -25.67
N LYS A 225 4.61 -4.10 -24.44
CA LYS A 225 3.21 -3.95 -24.05
C LYS A 225 3.00 -2.52 -23.59
N ALA A 226 2.11 -1.79 -24.27
CA ALA A 226 1.68 -0.48 -23.80
C ALA A 226 1.16 -0.56 -22.35
N PRO A 227 1.50 0.41 -21.48
CA PRO A 227 0.98 0.44 -20.11
C PRO A 227 -0.55 0.45 -20.09
N THR A 228 -1.13 -0.28 -19.14
CA THR A 228 -2.57 -0.27 -18.87
C THR A 228 -2.92 0.82 -17.86
N PHE A 229 -4.19 0.89 -17.43
CA PHE A 229 -4.65 1.87 -16.45
C PHE A 229 -5.30 1.20 -15.24
N GLN A 230 -5.04 1.76 -14.07
CA GLN A 230 -5.77 1.48 -12.83
C GLN A 230 -6.83 2.56 -12.61
N ALA A 231 -8.07 2.12 -12.42
CA ALA A 231 -9.20 2.98 -12.11
C ALA A 231 -9.57 2.88 -10.61
N ALA A 232 -10.49 3.75 -10.19
CA ALA A 232 -11.20 3.62 -8.92
C ALA A 232 -10.37 3.80 -7.65
N VAL A 233 -9.29 4.58 -7.72
CA VAL A 233 -8.26 4.78 -6.68
C VAL A 233 -8.85 5.47 -5.44
N PHE A 234 -9.67 4.76 -4.69
CA PHE A 234 -10.42 5.25 -3.54
C PHE A 234 -9.64 5.03 -2.24
N ALA A 235 -9.80 5.90 -1.26
CA ALA A 235 -9.37 5.68 0.12
C ALA A 235 -10.34 4.77 0.91
N ASP A 236 -11.55 4.60 0.39
CA ASP A 236 -12.60 3.93 1.14
C ASP A 236 -12.74 2.43 0.84
N PRO A 237 -12.88 1.59 1.89
CA PRO A 237 -13.09 0.17 1.71
C PRO A 237 -14.37 -0.12 0.94
N PRO A 238 -14.34 -1.09 0.00
CA PRO A 238 -15.48 -1.39 -0.89
C PRO A 238 -16.72 -1.94 -0.16
N LEU A 239 -16.64 -2.15 1.16
CA LEU A 239 -17.66 -2.78 2.00
C LEU A 239 -18.20 -1.87 3.10
N VAL A 240 -17.69 -0.64 3.23
CA VAL A 240 -18.20 0.34 4.20
C VAL A 240 -18.79 1.49 3.39
N PRO A 241 -20.06 1.87 3.62
CA PRO A 241 -20.60 3.11 3.09
C PRO A 241 -19.66 4.26 3.44
N ASP A 242 -19.50 5.20 2.50
CA ASP A 242 -18.58 6.36 2.53
C ASP A 242 -18.21 6.77 3.97
N GLN A 243 -16.92 6.69 4.27
CA GLN A 243 -16.37 6.95 5.58
C GLN A 243 -16.22 8.46 5.85
N GLN A 244 -16.46 9.31 4.86
CA GLN A 244 -16.29 10.75 4.90
C GLN A 244 -17.63 11.48 5.10
N ASP A 245 -17.52 12.72 5.59
CA ASP A 245 -18.62 13.71 5.56
C ASP A 245 -18.72 14.39 4.16
N GLU A 246 -18.01 13.86 3.16
CA GLU A 246 -18.03 14.34 1.79
C GLU A 246 -19.37 13.92 1.14
N ILE A 247 -19.95 14.80 0.34
CA ILE A 247 -21.17 14.48 -0.41
C ILE A 247 -20.70 13.94 -1.76
N ASP A 248 -20.23 12.70 -1.78
CA ASP A 248 -19.89 11.99 -3.01
C ASP A 248 -20.57 10.62 -3.08
N ASP A 249 -20.45 9.96 -4.24
CA ASP A 249 -21.03 8.65 -4.49
C ASP A 249 -19.96 7.60 -4.87
N PHE A 250 -18.70 7.81 -4.51
CA PHE A 250 -17.62 6.91 -4.88
C PHE A 250 -17.73 5.55 -4.21
N SER A 251 -17.88 4.53 -5.04
CA SER A 251 -17.70 3.14 -4.66
C SER A 251 -17.42 2.31 -5.90
N ILE A 252 -16.79 1.15 -5.74
CA ILE A 252 -16.59 0.22 -6.86
C ILE A 252 -17.95 -0.18 -7.48
N ALA A 253 -18.98 -0.34 -6.66
CA ALA A 253 -20.32 -0.66 -7.12
C ALA A 253 -20.91 0.47 -8.00
N ASN A 254 -20.88 1.71 -7.52
CA ASN A 254 -21.41 2.85 -8.28
C ASN A 254 -20.57 3.11 -9.53
N LEU A 255 -19.24 3.02 -9.44
CA LEU A 255 -18.35 3.23 -10.57
C LEU A 255 -18.57 2.19 -11.68
N THR A 256 -18.72 0.91 -11.32
CA THR A 256 -19.00 -0.14 -12.29
C THR A 256 -20.41 -0.03 -12.87
N ALA A 257 -21.41 0.34 -12.06
CA ALA A 257 -22.77 0.61 -12.51
C ALA A 257 -22.85 1.84 -13.43
N GLY A 258 -22.04 2.86 -13.17
CA GLY A 258 -21.88 4.06 -14.00
C GLY A 258 -21.16 3.78 -15.33
N GLY A 259 -20.57 2.59 -15.49
CA GLY A 259 -20.07 2.13 -16.78
C GLY A 259 -18.63 2.52 -17.10
N ILE A 260 -17.77 2.70 -16.08
CA ILE A 260 -16.32 2.99 -16.25
C ILE A 260 -15.62 2.06 -17.24
N ALA A 261 -16.06 0.79 -17.32
CA ALA A 261 -15.55 -0.23 -18.22
C ALA A 261 -16.69 -0.81 -19.06
N SER A 262 -17.68 -0.01 -19.45
CA SER A 262 -18.79 -0.45 -20.29
C SER A 262 -18.38 -0.53 -21.77
N ARG A 263 -17.55 0.40 -22.23
CA ARG A 263 -17.09 0.50 -23.62
C ARG A 263 -15.94 -0.48 -23.90
N PRO A 264 -15.86 -1.10 -25.09
CA PRO A 264 -14.77 -2.01 -25.45
C PRO A 264 -13.37 -1.39 -25.29
N GLU A 265 -13.24 -0.11 -25.65
CA GLU A 265 -12.01 0.67 -25.50
C GLU A 265 -11.56 0.73 -24.03
N ASP A 266 -12.46 1.05 -23.10
CA ASP A 266 -12.16 1.13 -21.66
C ASP A 266 -11.76 -0.25 -21.11
N LYS A 267 -12.52 -1.30 -21.48
CA LYS A 267 -12.23 -2.69 -21.07
C LYS A 267 -10.86 -3.17 -21.52
N SER A 268 -10.38 -2.66 -22.66
CA SER A 268 -9.11 -3.09 -23.24
C SER A 268 -7.90 -2.46 -22.56
N ILE A 269 -8.08 -1.33 -21.89
CA ILE A 269 -6.99 -0.56 -21.28
C ILE A 269 -7.02 -0.61 -19.75
N ILE A 270 -8.16 -0.84 -19.10
CA ILE A 270 -8.27 -0.97 -17.64
C ILE A 270 -7.81 -2.37 -17.22
N SER A 271 -6.70 -2.46 -16.50
CA SER A 271 -6.16 -3.74 -16.00
C SER A 271 -6.65 -4.09 -14.61
N SER A 272 -6.97 -3.10 -13.79
CA SER A 272 -7.33 -3.30 -12.39
C SER A 272 -8.07 -2.09 -11.80
N TYR A 273 -8.70 -2.31 -10.66
CA TYR A 273 -9.23 -1.27 -9.78
C TYR A 273 -8.38 -1.24 -8.50
N ALA A 274 -8.01 -0.05 -8.02
CA ALA A 274 -7.19 0.13 -6.83
C ALA A 274 -8.01 0.70 -5.69
N VAL A 275 -7.90 0.17 -4.48
CA VAL A 275 -8.53 0.78 -3.28
C VAL A 275 -7.50 0.77 -2.17
N HIS A 276 -7.29 1.93 -1.55
CA HIS A 276 -6.39 2.10 -0.43
C HIS A 276 -7.14 1.73 0.84
N LEU A 277 -6.64 0.71 1.53
CA LEU A 277 -7.22 0.23 2.76
C LEU A 277 -6.27 0.53 3.90
N TYR A 278 -6.73 1.30 4.88
CA TYR A 278 -5.98 1.61 6.09
C TYR A 278 -6.63 0.95 7.33
N PRO A 279 -6.64 -0.39 7.43
CA PRO A 279 -7.31 -1.09 8.52
C PRO A 279 -6.72 -0.78 9.91
N GLN A 280 -5.54 -0.16 9.96
CA GLN A 280 -4.84 0.24 11.18
C GLN A 280 -4.74 1.77 11.36
N SER A 281 -5.24 2.59 10.42
CA SER A 281 -5.35 4.05 10.61
C SER A 281 -6.61 4.35 11.42
N THR A 282 -6.63 3.83 12.64
CA THR A 282 -7.78 3.86 13.55
C THR A 282 -7.50 4.84 14.69
N CYS A 283 -6.92 6.00 14.37
CA CYS A 283 -6.79 7.10 15.31
C CYS A 283 -8.13 7.81 15.58
N ASP A 284 -9.22 7.40 14.90
CA ASP A 284 -10.58 7.78 15.25
C ASP A 284 -11.37 6.55 15.74
N THR A 285 -11.89 6.67 16.96
CA THR A 285 -12.72 5.65 17.63
C THR A 285 -13.91 5.19 16.77
N PRO A 286 -14.61 6.06 16.01
CA PRO A 286 -15.64 5.62 15.06
C PRO A 286 -15.16 4.61 13.99
N ARG A 287 -14.00 4.81 13.37
CA ARG A 287 -13.39 3.93 12.35
C ARG A 287 -12.92 2.63 12.97
N TRP A 288 -12.39 2.66 14.18
CA TRP A 288 -12.09 1.45 14.98
C TRP A 288 -13.32 0.58 15.23
N TYR A 289 -14.48 1.17 15.55
CA TYR A 289 -15.72 0.41 15.75
C TYR A 289 -16.33 -0.14 14.45
N ARG A 290 -16.08 0.51 13.31
CA ARG A 290 -16.61 0.11 11.99
C ARG A 290 -15.87 -1.09 11.37
N LEU A 291 -14.57 -1.24 11.65
CA LEU A 291 -13.75 -2.34 11.12
C LEU A 291 -13.86 -3.64 11.93
N ARG A 292 -14.53 -3.62 13.09
CA ARG A 292 -14.83 -4.83 13.85
C ARG A 292 -16.09 -5.51 13.30
N PRO A 293 -16.08 -6.84 13.13
CA PRO A 293 -17.32 -7.61 13.08
C PRO A 293 -18.13 -7.26 14.33
N ARG A 294 -19.35 -6.73 14.18
CA ARG A 294 -20.22 -6.44 15.34
C ARG A 294 -20.31 -7.69 16.22
N ASP A 295 -20.11 -7.50 17.52
CA ASP A 295 -20.37 -8.54 18.49
C ASP A 295 -21.82 -9.05 18.35
N PRO A 296 -22.07 -10.35 18.57
CA PRO A 296 -23.33 -11.02 18.25
C PRO A 296 -24.54 -10.61 19.09
N VAL A 297 -24.51 -9.47 19.79
CA VAL A 297 -25.55 -9.10 20.76
C VAL A 297 -26.69 -8.28 20.15
N ASP A 298 -26.48 -7.59 19.02
CA ASP A 298 -27.51 -6.70 18.47
C ASP A 298 -28.00 -7.09 17.06
N GLY A 299 -29.17 -7.74 16.99
CA GLY A 299 -30.08 -7.71 15.83
C GLY A 299 -30.01 -8.83 14.78
N PRO A 300 -31.03 -8.96 13.90
CA PRO A 300 -31.23 -10.14 13.06
C PRO A 300 -30.22 -10.24 11.91
N ARG A 301 -29.88 -11.49 11.61
CA ARG A 301 -28.76 -11.93 10.78
C ARG A 301 -28.98 -11.66 9.28
N LEU A 302 -28.03 -10.97 8.65
CA LEU A 302 -27.72 -11.19 7.24
C LEU A 302 -26.55 -12.19 7.13
N PRO A 303 -26.50 -13.04 6.09
CA PRO A 303 -25.49 -14.10 5.98
C PRO A 303 -24.09 -13.49 5.84
N ARG A 304 -23.19 -13.90 6.76
CA ARG A 304 -21.79 -13.47 6.78
C ARG A 304 -20.98 -14.19 5.70
N PRO A 305 -20.15 -13.51 4.90
CA PRO A 305 -19.00 -14.14 4.27
C PRO A 305 -17.96 -14.47 5.36
N ARG A 306 -17.53 -15.73 5.44
CA ARG A 306 -16.42 -16.12 6.31
C ARG A 306 -15.11 -15.77 5.59
N ILE A 307 -14.47 -14.69 5.99
CA ILE A 307 -13.09 -14.38 5.59
C ILE A 307 -12.17 -15.13 6.56
N LEU A 308 -11.39 -16.07 6.03
CA LEU A 308 -10.32 -16.76 6.74
C LEU A 308 -9.09 -15.84 6.73
N VAL A 309 -8.73 -15.29 7.89
CA VAL A 309 -7.45 -14.62 8.09
C VAL A 309 -6.43 -15.69 8.47
N VAL A 310 -5.50 -16.00 7.56
CA VAL A 310 -4.36 -16.88 7.84
C VAL A 310 -3.20 -15.99 8.28
N GLU A 311 -2.89 -16.01 9.57
CA GLU A 311 -1.70 -15.35 10.12
C GLU A 311 -0.49 -16.30 9.95
N THR A 312 0.40 -16.00 9.00
CA THR A 312 1.65 -16.76 8.83
C THR A 312 2.69 -16.26 9.83
N ARG A 313 2.94 -17.04 10.90
CA ARG A 313 4.11 -16.81 11.77
C ARG A 313 5.39 -17.29 11.10
N GLN A 314 6.41 -16.44 11.17
CA GLN A 314 7.78 -16.66 10.71
C GLN A 314 8.36 -17.96 11.31
N VAL A 315 8.71 -18.94 10.48
CA VAL A 315 9.46 -20.12 10.89
C VAL A 315 10.95 -19.79 10.86
N ARG A 316 11.58 -19.64 12.03
CA ARG A 316 13.04 -19.59 12.16
C ARG A 316 13.56 -21.01 12.32
N LEU A 317 14.21 -21.55 11.29
CA LEU A 317 14.91 -22.84 11.36
C LEU A 317 16.23 -22.68 12.11
N GLN A 318 16.37 -23.36 13.26
CA GLN A 318 17.53 -24.18 13.67
C GLN A 318 17.28 -24.77 15.08
N PRO A 319 17.84 -25.95 15.42
CA PRO A 319 17.26 -26.84 16.43
C PRO A 319 17.91 -26.65 17.80
N ARG A 320 17.12 -26.27 18.80
CA ARG A 320 17.29 -26.66 20.22
C ARG A 320 16.13 -26.11 21.06
N LEU A 321 15.39 -27.03 21.67
CA LEU A 321 14.52 -26.91 22.85
C LEU A 321 13.87 -25.51 23.09
N LEU A 322 12.65 -25.33 22.61
CA LEU A 322 11.79 -24.19 22.97
C LEU A 322 10.74 -24.63 24.01
N ARG A 323 10.80 -24.03 25.22
CA ARG A 323 9.66 -23.92 26.13
C ARG A 323 8.75 -22.80 25.62
N LEU A 324 7.48 -23.10 25.38
CA LEU A 324 6.45 -22.08 25.19
C LEU A 324 6.07 -21.48 26.55
N VAL A 325 6.10 -20.15 26.64
CA VAL A 325 5.41 -19.39 27.69
C VAL A 325 4.17 -18.79 27.04
N GLU A 326 3.02 -19.04 27.65
CA GLU A 326 1.73 -18.50 27.25
C GLU A 326 1.63 -17.04 27.72
N LEU A 327 1.43 -16.10 26.80
CA LEU A 327 1.21 -14.69 27.13
C LEU A 327 -0.28 -14.38 26.94
N GLY A 328 -0.90 -13.82 27.97
CA GLY A 328 -2.30 -13.39 27.97
C GLY A 328 -2.57 -12.16 27.07
N PRO A 329 -3.81 -11.67 27.03
CA PRO A 329 -4.20 -10.57 26.15
C PRO A 329 -3.39 -9.29 26.44
N ALA A 330 -2.96 -8.61 25.39
CA ALA A 330 -2.26 -7.34 25.51
C ALA A 330 -3.25 -6.23 25.93
N GLU A 331 -2.99 -5.58 27.06
CA GLU A 331 -3.69 -4.36 27.47
C GLU A 331 -2.92 -3.12 26.98
N VAL A 332 -3.65 -2.09 26.57
CA VAL A 332 -3.08 -0.77 26.28
C VAL A 332 -2.66 -0.14 27.61
N LEU A 333 -1.35 -0.07 27.85
CA LEU A 333 -0.82 0.40 29.15
C LEU A 333 -0.64 1.92 29.22
N TRP A 334 -0.65 2.64 28.09
CA TRP A 334 -0.47 4.10 28.08
C TRP A 334 -0.93 4.77 26.78
N GLU A 335 -1.67 5.88 26.90
CA GLU A 335 -1.92 6.86 25.83
C GLU A 335 -1.16 8.16 26.14
N GLY A 336 -0.28 8.57 25.23
CA GLY A 336 0.49 9.80 25.35
C GLY A 336 -0.18 11.03 24.75
N PRO A 337 0.28 12.26 25.09
CA PRO A 337 -0.24 13.48 24.48
C PRO A 337 0.08 13.55 22.99
N ARG A 338 -0.84 14.14 22.21
CA ARG A 338 -0.70 14.33 20.75
C ARG A 338 0.51 15.21 20.45
N VAL A 339 1.36 14.76 19.52
CA VAL A 339 2.43 15.58 18.93
C VAL A 339 2.25 15.57 17.41
N GLY A 340 1.55 16.58 16.88
CA GLY A 340 1.22 16.65 15.45
C GLY A 340 0.21 15.57 15.01
N PRO A 341 0.24 15.11 13.74
CA PRO A 341 -0.69 14.09 13.23
C PRO A 341 -0.39 12.66 13.72
N PHE A 342 0.62 12.48 14.58
CA PHE A 342 1.05 11.17 15.07
C PHE A 342 0.68 10.96 16.54
N CYS A 343 0.14 9.77 16.84
CA CYS A 343 -0.02 9.25 18.20
C CYS A 343 1.02 8.15 18.46
N LEU A 344 1.70 8.21 19.61
CA LEU A 344 2.52 7.10 20.10
C LEU A 344 1.63 6.12 20.86
N VAL A 345 1.56 4.87 20.38
CA VAL A 345 0.94 3.75 21.11
C VAL A 345 2.04 2.82 21.58
N GLY A 346 2.20 2.68 22.89
CA GLY A 346 3.12 1.72 23.50
C GLY A 346 2.37 0.46 23.92
N ILE A 347 2.71 -0.69 23.34
CA ILE A 347 2.25 -2.00 23.81
C ILE A 347 3.42 -2.64 24.56
N GLY A 348 3.29 -2.79 25.86
CA GLY A 348 4.32 -3.39 26.71
C GLY A 348 3.84 -4.70 27.33
N LEU A 349 4.67 -5.74 27.27
CA LEU A 349 4.52 -6.92 28.12
C LEU A 349 5.41 -6.73 29.36
N GLY A 350 4.85 -6.16 30.43
CA GLY A 350 5.30 -6.30 31.82
C GLY A 350 6.76 -5.96 32.21
N HIS A 351 6.89 -4.94 33.08
CA HIS A 351 7.95 -4.74 34.10
C HIS A 351 9.41 -4.45 33.68
N ASP A 352 9.69 -3.33 33.01
CA ASP A 352 10.87 -2.50 33.38
C ASP A 352 10.74 -1.04 32.89
N SER A 353 10.43 -0.11 33.79
CA SER A 353 10.15 1.30 33.47
C SER A 353 11.40 2.15 33.18
N ARG A 354 12.61 1.62 33.39
CA ARG A 354 13.87 2.38 33.21
C ARG A 354 14.41 2.35 31.78
N LEU A 355 14.10 1.31 31.01
CA LEU A 355 14.53 1.17 29.61
C LEU A 355 13.76 2.12 28.67
N LEU A 356 12.46 2.32 28.93
CA LEU A 356 11.58 3.21 28.16
C LEU A 356 12.03 4.68 28.21
N SER A 357 12.50 5.17 29.37
CA SER A 357 12.96 6.55 29.53
C SER A 357 14.22 6.87 28.73
N ALA A 358 15.15 5.91 28.61
CA ALA A 358 16.40 6.08 27.85
C ALA A 358 16.18 6.06 26.32
N LEU A 359 15.21 5.28 25.84
CA LEU A 359 14.80 5.26 24.43
C LEU A 359 14.04 6.53 24.03
N TYR A 360 13.26 7.10 24.95
CA TYR A 360 12.50 8.34 24.76
C TYR A 360 13.40 9.56 24.49
N SER A 361 14.51 9.70 25.23
CA SER A 361 15.46 10.81 25.02
C SER A 361 16.20 10.75 23.68
N LYS A 362 16.38 9.56 23.08
CA LYS A 362 17.05 9.42 21.77
C LYS A 362 16.10 9.57 20.58
N ALA A 363 14.85 9.13 20.70
CA ALA A 363 13.85 9.28 19.63
C ALA A 363 13.47 10.74 19.37
N HIS A 364 13.47 11.58 20.42
CA HIS A 364 13.15 13.00 20.29
C HIS A 364 14.18 13.81 19.47
N LEU A 365 15.43 13.32 19.40
CA LEU A 365 16.52 13.94 18.64
C LEU A 365 16.55 13.54 17.16
N LEU A 366 15.79 12.50 16.75
CA LEU A 366 15.89 11.90 15.41
C LEU A 366 14.60 11.94 14.60
N GLY A 367 13.49 12.43 15.14
CA GLY A 367 12.23 12.54 14.39
C GLY A 367 11.69 11.20 13.86
N ALA A 368 12.03 10.08 14.51
CA ALA A 368 11.68 8.73 14.06
C ALA A 368 10.69 8.05 15.02
N SER A 369 9.71 7.35 14.45
CA SER A 369 8.87 6.38 15.18
C SER A 369 9.71 5.15 15.55
N VAL A 370 9.83 4.86 16.84
CA VAL A 370 10.52 3.65 17.33
C VAL A 370 9.46 2.60 17.69
N MET A 371 9.43 1.49 16.95
CA MET A 371 8.76 0.27 17.39
C MET A 371 9.79 -0.58 18.15
N VAL A 372 9.63 -0.69 19.46
CA VAL A 372 10.40 -1.64 20.28
C VAL A 372 9.56 -2.90 20.44
N LEU A 373 9.95 -3.97 19.76
CA LEU A 373 9.48 -5.31 20.07
C LEU A 373 10.43 -5.90 21.12
N THR A 374 9.94 -6.11 22.33
CA THR A 374 10.58 -7.02 23.31
C THR A 374 9.94 -8.39 23.22
#